data_AF-M1M1R7-F1
#
_entry.id   AF-M1M1R7-F1
#
_cell.length_a   1.000
_cell.length_b   1.000
_cell.length_c   1.000
_cell.angle_alpha   90.00
_cell.angle_beta   90.00
_cell.angle_gamma   90.00
#
_symmetry.space_group_name_H-M   'P 1'
#
loop_
_entity.id
_entity.type
_entity.pdbx_description
1 polymer ?
#
loop_
_entity_poly.entity_id
_entity_poly.type
_entity_poly.pdbx_seq_one_letter_code
_entity_poly.pdbx_strand_id
1 'polypeptide(L)'
;MDQCTHEVRAEYWKKIIQACGQRPAGQSAKSWMDENGISEQSYYHWQRRFRKQAYEEMKGNSSVPAVTEITELSFVEIPCHTSAGNKYYMVSDKPVATIRTATLQIDISNEISDALLSRIIQEVSHA
;
A
#
# COMPACT_ATOMS: atom_id res chain seq x y z
N MET A 1 24.68 34.52 -7.56
CA MET A 1 24.22 34.32 -6.18
C MET A 1 25.19 33.35 -5.54
N ASP A 2 25.83 33.75 -4.46
CA ASP A 2 26.90 32.96 -3.83
C ASP A 2 26.38 31.64 -3.27
N GLN A 3 27.20 30.59 -3.33
CA GLN A 3 26.88 29.23 -2.86
C GLN A 3 26.28 29.23 -1.44
N CYS A 4 26.79 30.11 -0.57
CA CYS A 4 26.30 30.34 0.79
C CYS A 4 24.81 30.72 0.85
N THR A 5 24.34 31.55 -0.08
CA THR A 5 22.92 31.96 -0.15
C THR A 5 22.00 30.80 -0.54
N HIS A 6 22.50 29.86 -1.35
CA HIS A 6 21.75 28.68 -1.75
C HIS A 6 21.61 27.68 -0.60
N GLU A 7 22.66 27.49 0.20
CA GLU A 7 22.64 26.60 1.37
C GLU A 7 21.70 27.12 2.46
N VAL A 8 21.81 28.41 2.81
CA VAL A 8 20.92 29.02 3.81
C VAL A 8 19.45 28.90 3.40
N ARG A 9 19.15 29.11 2.11
CA ARG A 9 17.80 28.98 1.58
C ARG A 9 17.32 27.53 1.57
N ALA A 10 18.21 26.57 1.28
CA ALA A 10 17.87 25.15 1.35
C ALA A 10 17.53 24.72 2.79
N GLU A 11 18.32 25.13 3.78
CA GLU A 11 18.05 24.84 5.19
C GLU A 11 16.72 25.45 5.67
N TYR A 12 16.42 26.68 5.24
CA TYR A 12 15.11 27.30 5.50
C TYR A 12 13.94 26.44 4.97
N TRP A 13 14.03 25.97 3.72
CA TRP A 13 12.97 25.16 3.12
C TRP A 13 12.86 23.76 3.71
N LYS A 14 13.98 23.16 4.17
CA LYS A 14 13.93 21.90 4.93
C LYS A 14 13.09 22.06 6.20
N LYS A 15 13.30 23.15 6.96
CA LYS A 15 12.52 23.45 8.17
C LYS A 15 11.03 23.61 7.87
N ILE A 16 10.66 24.31 6.80
CA ILE A 16 9.26 24.45 6.38
C ILE A 16 8.63 23.10 6.05
N ILE A 17 9.32 22.26 5.27
CA ILE A 17 8.80 20.95 4.86
C ILE A 17 8.62 20.04 6.08
N GLN A 18 9.56 20.07 7.02
CA GLN A 18 9.46 19.33 8.27
C GLN A 18 8.28 19.83 9.12
N ALA A 19 8.13 21.14 9.28
CA ALA A 19 7.04 21.73 10.06
C ALA A 19 5.67 21.41 9.45
N CYS A 20 5.53 21.47 8.13
CA CYS A 20 4.31 21.04 7.43
C CYS A 20 4.01 19.55 7.67
N GLY A 21 5.03 18.70 7.81
CA GLY A 21 4.90 17.30 8.17
C GLY A 21 4.39 17.06 9.60
N GLN A 22 4.56 18.03 10.50
CA GLN A 22 4.14 17.99 11.91
C GLN A 22 2.81 18.74 12.17
N ARG A 23 2.07 19.08 11.11
CA ARG A 23 0.77 19.76 11.23
C ARG A 23 -0.26 18.89 11.99
N PRO A 24 -1.20 19.50 12.74
CA PRO A 24 -2.29 18.80 13.40
C PRO A 24 -3.05 17.82 12.50
N ALA A 25 -3.50 16.70 13.08
CA ALA A 25 -4.33 15.72 12.39
C ALA A 25 -5.62 16.39 11.89
N GLY A 26 -5.95 16.18 10.61
CA GLY A 26 -7.10 16.83 9.95
C GLY A 26 -6.76 18.15 9.25
N GLN A 27 -5.59 18.75 9.50
CA GLN A 27 -5.16 19.93 8.73
C GLN A 27 -4.56 19.50 7.38
N SER A 28 -5.04 20.11 6.29
CA SER A 28 -4.44 19.91 4.98
C SER A 28 -3.12 20.66 4.86
N ALA A 29 -2.19 20.16 4.05
CA ALA A 29 -0.92 20.86 3.79
C ALA A 29 -1.18 22.25 3.19
N LYS A 30 -2.25 22.42 2.41
CA LYS A 30 -2.63 23.68 1.78
C LYS A 30 -3.06 24.74 2.81
N SER A 31 -3.93 24.39 3.76
CA SER A 31 -4.32 25.34 4.82
C SER A 31 -3.15 25.69 5.73
N TRP A 32 -2.29 24.70 6.06
CA TRP A 32 -1.08 24.97 6.82
C TRP A 32 -0.15 25.95 6.10
N MET A 33 0.04 25.79 4.79
CA MET A 33 0.86 26.73 4.00
C MET A 33 0.26 28.14 3.98
N ASP A 34 -1.05 28.26 3.82
CA ASP A 34 -1.76 29.56 3.80
C ASP A 34 -1.61 30.29 5.14
N GLU A 35 -1.83 29.59 6.26
CA GLU A 35 -1.68 30.12 7.63
C GLU A 35 -0.24 30.57 7.94
N ASN A 36 0.76 29.91 7.34
CA ASN A 36 2.17 30.21 7.54
C ASN A 36 2.75 31.16 6.45
N GLY A 37 1.91 31.71 5.56
CA GLY A 37 2.35 32.61 4.50
C GLY A 37 3.29 31.97 3.48
N ILE A 38 3.20 30.66 3.30
CA ILE A 38 4.06 29.87 2.41
C ILE A 38 3.39 29.74 1.04
N SER A 39 4.10 30.17 -0.01
CA SER A 39 3.68 29.95 -1.40
C SER A 39 3.67 28.45 -1.74
N GLU A 40 2.50 27.95 -2.14
CA GLU A 40 2.30 26.56 -2.58
C GLU A 40 3.27 26.15 -3.71
N GLN A 41 3.48 27.03 -4.68
CA GLN A 41 4.40 26.80 -5.80
C GLN A 41 5.85 26.61 -5.30
N SER A 42 6.29 27.48 -4.39
CA SER A 42 7.64 27.39 -3.84
C SER A 42 7.81 26.13 -2.99
N TYR A 43 6.80 25.80 -2.18
CA TYR A 43 6.80 24.60 -1.35
C TYR A 43 7.00 23.34 -2.18
N TYR A 44 6.16 23.11 -3.20
CA TYR A 44 6.26 21.91 -4.03
C TYR A 44 7.51 21.89 -4.90
N HIS A 45 7.98 23.06 -5.35
CA HIS A 45 9.25 23.17 -6.06
C HIS A 45 10.42 22.67 -5.18
N TRP A 46 10.54 23.16 -3.95
CA TRP A 46 11.60 22.75 -3.03
C TRP A 46 11.45 21.31 -2.56
N GLN A 47 10.23 20.86 -2.28
CA GLN A 47 9.97 19.47 -1.93
C GLN A 47 10.42 18.51 -3.04
N ARG A 48 10.10 18.84 -4.29
CA ARG A 48 10.55 18.06 -5.46
C ARG A 48 12.07 18.08 -5.58
N ARG A 49 12.72 19.22 -5.36
CA ARG A 49 14.18 19.35 -5.41
C ARG A 49 14.86 18.45 -4.38
N PHE A 50 14.40 18.45 -3.12
CA PHE A 50 14.98 17.59 -2.09
C PHE A 50 14.75 16.11 -2.34
N ARG A 51 13.56 15.72 -2.83
CA ARG A 51 13.30 14.32 -3.23
C ARG A 51 14.25 13.84 -4.33
N LYS A 52 14.50 14.69 -5.34
CA LYS A 52 15.48 14.38 -6.40
C LYS A 52 16.89 14.27 -5.85
N GLN A 53 17.29 15.20 -4.99
CA GLN A 53 18.61 15.15 -4.36
C GLN A 53 18.82 13.86 -3.56
N ALA A 54 17.87 13.48 -2.71
CA ALA A 54 17.95 12.23 -1.95
C ALA A 54 18.00 10.99 -2.87
N TYR A 55 17.26 11.00 -3.98
CA TYR A 55 17.30 9.92 -4.97
C TYR A 55 18.68 9.81 -5.65
N GLU A 56 19.26 10.93 -6.09
CA GLU A 56 20.59 10.93 -6.71
C GLU A 56 21.69 10.59 -5.70
N GLU A 57 21.57 11.01 -4.44
CA GLU A 57 22.48 10.60 -3.35
C GLU A 57 22.38 9.09 -3.10
N MET A 58 21.19 8.51 -3.06
CA MET A 58 21.02 7.05 -2.95
C MET A 58 21.60 6.32 -4.16
N LYS A 59 21.42 6.85 -5.37
CA LYS A 59 21.97 6.27 -6.60
C LYS A 59 23.49 6.38 -6.68
N GLY A 60 24.06 7.51 -6.24
CA GLY A 60 25.51 7.75 -6.19
C GLY A 60 26.21 6.95 -5.08
N ASN A 61 25.52 6.74 -3.95
CA ASN A 61 26.01 5.95 -2.83
C ASN A 61 25.67 4.45 -2.96
N SER A 62 24.99 4.07 -4.05
CA SER A 62 24.78 2.67 -4.39
C SER A 62 26.05 2.06 -4.97
N SER A 63 26.98 1.71 -4.09
CA SER A 63 27.66 0.41 -4.18
C SER A 63 26.68 -0.65 -3.63
N VAL A 64 25.52 -0.75 -4.27
CA VAL A 64 24.74 -1.99 -4.23
C VAL A 64 25.25 -2.73 -5.46
N PRO A 65 25.67 -4.01 -5.37
CA PRO A 65 26.03 -4.78 -6.55
C PRO A 65 24.73 -5.07 -7.32
N ALA A 66 24.23 -4.07 -8.04
CA ALA A 66 23.39 -4.27 -9.20
C ALA A 66 24.34 -4.71 -10.31
N VAL A 67 24.69 -6.00 -10.24
CA VAL A 67 25.55 -6.72 -11.16
C VAL A 67 25.10 -6.45 -12.60
N THR A 68 25.77 -5.49 -13.24
CA THR A 68 25.98 -5.51 -14.69
C THR A 68 27.19 -6.39 -14.97
N GLU A 69 27.05 -7.68 -14.69
CA GLU A 69 27.82 -8.71 -15.36
C GLU A 69 26.78 -9.67 -15.92
N ILE A 70 26.71 -9.72 -17.25
CA ILE A 70 25.99 -10.77 -17.98
C ILE A 70 26.84 -12.04 -17.80
N THR A 71 26.91 -12.54 -16.58
CA THR A 71 27.19 -13.96 -16.36
C THR A 71 25.88 -14.65 -16.61
N GLU A 72 25.89 -15.62 -17.50
CA GLU A 72 24.77 -16.47 -17.90
C GLU A 72 23.99 -16.95 -16.65
N LEU A 73 22.99 -16.17 -16.23
CA LEU A 73 22.13 -16.53 -15.12
C LEU A 73 21.23 -17.65 -15.63
N SER A 74 21.65 -18.89 -15.37
CA SER A 74 20.81 -20.07 -15.55
C SER A 74 19.69 -20.01 -14.52
N PHE A 75 18.54 -19.47 -14.94
CA PHE A 75 17.31 -19.57 -14.18
C PHE A 75 16.84 -21.03 -14.25
N VAL A 76 16.88 -21.72 -13.11
CA VAL A 76 16.23 -23.01 -12.97
C VAL A 76 14.79 -22.76 -12.55
N GLU A 77 13.86 -23.30 -13.33
CA GLU A 77 12.44 -23.29 -13.00
C GLU A 77 12.23 -24.15 -11.75
N ILE A 78 11.85 -23.51 -10.64
CA ILE A 78 11.42 -24.22 -9.44
C ILE A 78 10.03 -24.79 -9.76
N PRO A 79 9.81 -26.11 -9.68
CA PRO A 79 8.49 -26.69 -9.89
C PRO A 79 7.51 -26.05 -8.91
N CYS A 80 6.71 -25.12 -9.41
CA CYS A 80 5.59 -24.59 -8.67
C CYS A 80 4.51 -25.66 -8.82
N HIS A 81 4.14 -26.32 -7.71
CA HIS A 81 2.97 -27.18 -7.69
C HIS A 81 1.73 -26.28 -7.83
N THR A 82 1.49 -25.78 -9.04
CA THR A 82 0.20 -25.26 -9.43
C THR A 82 -0.69 -26.48 -9.53
N SER A 83 -1.37 -26.79 -8.42
CA SER A 83 -2.61 -27.54 -8.47
C SER A 83 -3.45 -26.94 -9.59
N ALA A 84 -3.80 -27.80 -10.55
CA ALA A 84 -4.52 -27.44 -11.76
C ALA A 84 -5.66 -26.47 -11.47
N GLY A 85 -5.79 -25.47 -12.36
CA GLY A 85 -6.62 -24.28 -12.26
C GLY A 85 -7.80 -24.34 -11.29
N ASN A 86 -7.81 -23.43 -10.33
CA ASN A 86 -9.03 -22.87 -9.78
C ASN A 86 -8.74 -21.47 -9.25
N LYS A 87 -9.69 -20.56 -9.48
CA LYS A 87 -9.71 -19.22 -8.91
C LYS A 87 -9.57 -19.36 -7.40
N TYR A 88 -8.44 -18.95 -6.81
CA TYR A 88 -8.29 -18.94 -5.36
C TYR A 88 -9.00 -17.70 -4.80
N TYR A 89 -10.32 -17.80 -4.68
CA TYR A 89 -11.01 -17.20 -3.54
C TYR A 89 -10.45 -17.93 -2.31
N MET A 90 -9.89 -17.19 -1.35
CA MET A 90 -9.48 -17.79 -0.08
C MET A 90 -10.74 -18.30 0.62
N VAL A 91 -11.10 -19.57 0.40
CA VAL A 91 -12.09 -20.25 1.23
C VAL A 91 -11.47 -20.33 2.61
N SER A 92 -11.91 -19.46 3.50
CA SER A 92 -11.75 -19.70 4.93
C SER A 92 -12.50 -21.00 5.23
N ASP A 93 -11.77 -22.08 5.52
CA ASP A 93 -12.33 -23.38 5.96
C ASP A 93 -13.12 -23.29 7.28
N LYS A 94 -13.18 -22.10 7.91
CA LYS A 94 -14.03 -21.85 9.07
C LYS A 94 -15.43 -21.44 8.62
N PRO A 95 -16.48 -22.15 9.04
CA PRO A 95 -17.85 -21.72 8.79
C PRO A 95 -18.12 -20.38 9.48
N VAL A 96 -18.86 -19.51 8.81
CA VAL A 96 -19.34 -18.24 9.37
C VAL A 96 -20.58 -18.49 10.24
N ALA A 97 -21.39 -19.49 9.89
CA ALA A 97 -22.52 -19.92 10.68
C ALA A 97 -22.65 -21.45 10.65
N THR A 98 -23.12 -22.04 11.74
CA THR A 98 -23.34 -23.48 11.86
C THR A 98 -24.72 -23.73 12.47
N ILE A 99 -25.54 -24.53 11.80
CA ILE A 99 -26.86 -24.98 12.26
C ILE A 99 -26.74 -26.44 12.71
N ARG A 100 -27.12 -26.76 13.94
CA ARG A 100 -27.01 -28.12 14.51
C ARG A 100 -28.33 -28.61 15.08
N THR A 101 -28.60 -29.88 14.83
CA THR A 101 -29.69 -30.68 15.40
C THR A 101 -29.11 -31.97 16.01
N ALA A 102 -29.95 -32.83 16.58
CA ALA A 102 -29.50 -34.10 17.17
C ALA A 102 -28.83 -35.05 16.17
N THR A 103 -29.18 -34.95 14.88
CA THR A 103 -28.74 -35.89 13.83
C THR A 103 -28.09 -35.22 12.62
N LEU A 104 -28.12 -33.88 12.54
CA LEU A 104 -27.62 -33.13 11.39
C LEU A 104 -26.85 -31.86 11.80
N GLN A 105 -25.75 -31.59 11.11
CA GLN A 105 -25.01 -30.33 11.17
C GLN A 105 -24.90 -29.75 9.75
N ILE A 106 -25.18 -28.47 9.61
CA ILE A 106 -25.04 -27.70 8.37
C ILE A 106 -24.08 -26.54 8.63
N ASP A 107 -22.97 -26.51 7.90
CA ASP A 107 -21.95 -25.46 7.99
C ASP A 107 -22.06 -24.51 6.80
N ILE A 108 -22.14 -23.21 7.08
CA ILE A 108 -22.37 -22.14 6.09
C ILE A 108 -21.09 -21.30 5.96
N SER A 109 -20.58 -21.24 4.74
CA SER A 109 -19.46 -20.37 4.34
C SER A 109 -19.95 -19.04 3.79
N ASN A 110 -19.11 -18.00 3.86
CA ASN A 110 -19.38 -16.70 3.24
C ASN A 110 -19.48 -16.77 1.71
N GLU A 111 -18.98 -17.85 1.11
CA GLU A 111 -19.01 -18.10 -0.34
C GLU A 111 -20.30 -18.77 -0.82
N ILE A 112 -21.28 -18.98 0.07
CA ILE A 112 -22.58 -19.53 -0.33
C ILE A 112 -23.26 -18.56 -1.31
N SER A 113 -23.81 -19.08 -2.41
CA SER A 113 -24.55 -18.22 -3.34
C SER A 113 -25.91 -17.82 -2.76
N ASP A 114 -26.33 -16.58 -3.01
CA ASP A 114 -27.62 -16.06 -2.55
C ASP A 114 -28.80 -16.94 -2.99
N ALA A 115 -28.73 -17.51 -4.21
CA ALA A 115 -29.75 -18.41 -4.73
C ALA A 115 -29.84 -19.72 -3.94
N LEU A 116 -28.70 -20.29 -3.55
CA LEU A 116 -28.67 -21.52 -2.75
C LEU A 116 -29.12 -21.25 -1.31
N LEU A 117 -28.63 -20.16 -0.70
CA LEU A 117 -29.04 -19.77 0.66
C LEU A 117 -30.55 -19.51 0.73
N SER A 118 -31.10 -18.77 -0.23
CA SER A 118 -32.55 -18.49 -0.30
C SER A 118 -33.37 -19.76 -0.44
N ARG A 119 -32.91 -20.70 -1.29
CA ARG A 119 -33.62 -21.97 -1.48
C ARG A 119 -33.60 -22.83 -0.22
N ILE A 120 -32.47 -22.89 0.49
CA ILE A 120 -32.39 -23.60 1.77
C ILE A 120 -33.40 -23.02 2.78
N ILE A 121 -33.44 -21.69 2.93
CA ILE A 121 -34.36 -21.03 3.86
C ILE A 121 -35.83 -21.24 3.46
N GLN A 122 -36.14 -21.22 2.16
CA GLN A 122 -37.48 -21.47 1.66
C GLN A 122 -37.95 -22.90 1.96
N GLU A 123 -37.13 -23.92 1.69
CA GLU A 123 -37.50 -25.32 1.97
C GLU A 123 -37.69 -25.56 3.46
N VAL A 124 -36.89 -24.91 4.32
CA VAL A 124 -37.05 -24.97 5.79
C VAL A 124 -38.41 -24.39 6.23
N SER A 125 -38.98 -23.42 5.51
CA SER A 125 -40.31 -22.90 5.83
C SER A 125 -41.45 -23.88 5.51
N HIS A 126 -41.17 -24.95 4.76
CA HIS A 126 -42.12 -25.99 4.38
C HIS A 126 -41.99 -27.29 5.19
N ALA A 127 -40.98 -27.37 6.08
CA ALA A 127 -40.76 -28.49 6.99
C ALA A 127 -41.41 -28.24 8.36
#